data_AF-A0A3D1QTL2-F1
#
_entry.id   AF-A0A3D1QTL2-F1
#
_cell.length_a   1.000
_cell.length_b   1.000
_cell.length_c   1.000
_cell.angle_alpha   90.00
_cell.angle_beta   90.00
_cell.angle_gamma   90.00
#
_symmetry.space_group_name_H-M   'P 1'
#
loop_
_entity.id
_entity.type
_entity.pdbx_description
1 polymer ?
#
loop_
_entity_poly.entity_id
_entity_poly.type
_entity_poly.pdbx_seq_one_letter_code
_entity_poly.pdbx_strand_id
1 'polypeptide(L)' 'MNMETWREGLFQLCWQQHGGSGLAVTLDDALDLPTTDRDWLIERIGSQRAREAKELEKAARNGRGRK' A
#
# COMPACT_ATOMS: atom_id res chain seq x y z
N MET A 1 -1.23 -10.14 -13.74
CA MET A 1 -0.96 -10.32 -12.30
C MET A 1 -0.72 -11.81 -12.04
N ASN A 2 0.30 -12.20 -11.28
CA ASN A 2 0.49 -13.60 -10.87
C ASN A 2 -0.13 -13.83 -9.47
N MET A 3 -0.20 -15.09 -9.02
CA MET A 3 -0.81 -15.42 -7.72
C MET A 3 -0.10 -14.79 -6.52
N GLU A 4 1.20 -14.58 -6.61
CA GLU A 4 1.99 -13.94 -5.54
C GLU A 4 1.65 -12.45 -5.43
N THR A 5 1.65 -11.73 -6.55
CA THR A 5 1.28 -10.31 -6.61
C THR A 5 -0.16 -10.09 -6.13
N TRP A 6 -1.09 -10.99 -6.48
CA TRP A 6 -2.47 -10.88 -6.00
C TRP A 6 -2.59 -11.10 -4.49
N ARG A 7 -1.89 -12.11 -3.94
CA ARG A 7 -1.87 -12.37 -2.48
C ARG A 7 -1.27 -11.20 -1.71
N GLU A 8 -0.17 -10.63 -2.21
CA GLU A 8 0.44 -9.45 -1.61
C GLU A 8 -0.54 -8.25 -1.66
N GLY A 9 -1.23 -8.04 -2.78
CA GLY A 9 -2.26 -7.01 -2.89
C GLY A 9 -3.38 -7.16 -1.86
N LEU A 10 -3.89 -8.38 -1.66
CA LEU A 10 -4.89 -8.66 -0.62
C LEU A 10 -4.34 -8.43 0.79
N PHE A 11 -3.10 -8.87 1.05
CA PHE A 11 -2.43 -8.62 2.33
C PHE A 11 -2.35 -7.12 2.63
N GLN A 12 -1.91 -6.32 1.65
CA GLN A 12 -1.83 -4.86 1.78
C GLN A 12 -3.19 -4.21 2.06
N LEU A 13 -4.27 -4.70 1.42
CA LEU A 13 -5.63 -4.23 1.67
C LEU A 13 -6.07 -4.51 3.11
N CYS A 14 -5.79 -5.70 3.62
CA CYS A 14 -6.25 -6.14 4.94
C CYS A 14 -5.39 -5.63 6.10
N TRP A 15 -4.16 -5.19 5.82
CA TRP A 15 -3.21 -4.82 6.86
C TRP A 15 -3.51 -3.44 7.47
N GLN A 16 -3.74 -3.41 8.78
CA GLN A 16 -4.16 -2.20 9.51
C GLN A 16 -3.01 -1.42 10.18
N GLN A 17 -1.82 -2.02 10.32
CA GLN A 17 -0.68 -1.38 11.00
C GLN A 17 0.26 -0.68 10.01
N HIS A 18 1.17 0.16 10.51
CA HIS A 18 2.18 0.88 9.72
C HIS A 18 2.72 0.04 8.55
N GLY A 19 2.33 0.40 7.33
CA GLY A 19 2.71 -0.34 6.13
C GLY A 19 1.53 -0.70 5.22
N GLY A 20 0.33 -0.91 5.76
CA GLY A 20 -0.86 -1.35 5.01
C GLY A 20 -1.80 -0.25 4.53
N SER A 21 -2.98 -0.63 4.05
CA SER A 21 -3.98 0.29 3.44
C SER A 21 -4.54 1.34 4.40
N GLY A 22 -4.59 1.03 5.70
CA GLY A 22 -5.30 1.85 6.69
C GLY A 22 -6.82 1.87 6.54
N LEU A 23 -7.38 1.04 5.64
CA LEU A 23 -8.82 1.02 5.31
C LEU A 23 -9.66 0.14 6.25
N ALA A 24 -9.03 -0.54 7.20
CA ALA A 24 -9.67 -1.49 8.12
C ALA A 24 -10.49 -2.60 7.42
N VAL A 25 -10.15 -2.93 6.17
CA VAL A 25 -10.80 -3.95 5.34
C VAL A 25 -10.47 -5.34 5.89
N THR A 26 -11.46 -6.21 6.07
CA THR A 26 -11.21 -7.63 6.37
C THR A 26 -10.93 -8.42 5.09
N LEU A 27 -10.43 -9.66 5.21
CA LEU A 27 -10.22 -10.50 4.04
C LEU A 27 -11.54 -10.77 3.30
N ASP A 28 -12.62 -11.01 4.04
CA ASP A 28 -13.94 -11.24 3.45
C ASP A 28 -14.42 -10.00 2.69
N ASP A 29 -14.31 -8.81 3.28
CA ASP A 29 -14.63 -7.55 2.59
C ASP A 29 -13.83 -7.39 1.28
N ALA A 30 -12.53 -7.71 1.30
CA ALA A 30 -11.66 -7.60 0.14
C ALA A 30 -12.01 -8.60 -0.99
N LEU A 31 -12.54 -9.78 -0.62
CA LEU A 31 -12.98 -10.79 -1.57
C LEU A 31 -14.35 -10.45 -2.16
N ASP A 32 -15.22 -9.79 -1.39
CA ASP A 32 -16.55 -9.35 -1.81
C ASP A 32 -16.52 -8.07 -2.68
N LEU A 33 -15.41 -7.33 -2.67
CA LEU A 33 -15.24 -6.17 -3.55
C LEU A 33 -15.33 -6.55 -5.04
N PRO A 34 -16.00 -5.69 -5.86
CA PRO A 34 -15.86 -5.79 -7.30
C PRO A 34 -14.39 -5.79 -7.70
N THR A 35 -14.02 -6.68 -8.64
CA THR A 35 -12.63 -6.82 -9.08
C THR A 35 -12.02 -5.49 -9.52
N THR A 36 -12.80 -4.63 -10.18
CA THR A 36 -12.35 -3.29 -10.61
C THR A 36 -11.97 -2.39 -9.44
N ASP A 37 -12.74 -2.42 -8.35
CA ASP A 37 -12.53 -1.56 -7.19
C ASP A 37 -11.35 -2.07 -6.37
N ARG A 38 -11.26 -3.40 -6.22
CA ARG A 38 -10.11 -4.05 -5.59
C ARG A 38 -8.81 -3.74 -6.32
N ASP A 39 -8.80 -3.88 -7.64
CA ASP A 39 -7.62 -3.63 -8.46
C ASP A 39 -7.20 -2.15 -8.36
N TRP A 40 -8.18 -1.23 -8.41
CA TRP A 40 -7.94 0.20 -8.21
C TRP A 40 -7.34 0.51 -6.83
N LEU A 41 -7.84 -0.11 -5.76
CA LEU A 41 -7.32 0.09 -4.40
C LEU A 41 -5.88 -0.40 -4.27
N ILE A 42 -5.55 -1.56 -4.85
CA ILE A 42 -4.18 -2.11 -4.84
C ILE A 42 -3.22 -1.14 -5.55
N GLU A 43 -3.58 -0.65 -6.74
CA GLU A 43 -2.77 0.34 -7.47
C GLU A 43 -2.62 1.65 -6.69
N ARG A 44 -3.70 2.10 -6.03
CA ARG A 44 -3.72 3.32 -5.24
C ARG A 44 -2.77 3.23 -4.04
N ILE A 45 -2.78 2.11 -3.31
CA ILE A 45 -1.88 1.85 -2.19
C ILE A 45 -0.43 1.88 -2.67
N GLY A 46 -0.11 1.16 -3.75
CA GLY A 46 1.25 1.15 -4.32
C GLY A 46 1.74 2.55 -4.68
N SER A 47 0.89 3.35 -5.34
CA SER A 47 1.19 4.74 -5.71
C SER A 47 1.44 5.64 -4.50
N GLN A 48 0.64 5.48 -3.45
CA GLN A 48 0.81 6.21 -2.20
C GLN A 48 2.14 5.85 -1.53
N ARG A 49 2.45 4.56 -1.41
CA ARG A 49 3.70 4.07 -0.79
C ARG A 49 4.94 4.58 -1.53
N ALA A 50 4.92 4.56 -2.85
CA ALA A 50 6.03 5.09 -3.66
C ALA A 50 6.27 6.58 -3.40
N ARG A 51 5.19 7.37 -3.21
CA ARG A 51 5.29 8.78 -2.85
C ARG A 51 5.86 8.97 -1.45
N GLU A 52 5.38 8.21 -0.47
CA GLU A 52 5.88 8.29 0.91
C GLU A 52 7.36 7.91 1.00
N ALA A 53 7.78 6.84 0.32
CA ALA A 53 9.18 6.43 0.25
C ALA A 53 10.07 7.56 -0.31
N LYS A 54 9.64 8.21 -1.39
CA LYS A 54 10.36 9.34 -1.99
C LYS A 54 10.49 10.54 -1.05
N GLU A 55 9.44 10.87 -0.30
CA GLU A 55 9.52 11.97 0.68
C GLU A 55 10.41 11.60 1.88
N LEU A 56 10.39 10.34 2.33
CA LEU A 56 11.30 9.84 3.36
C LEU A 56 12.76 9.89 2.91
N GLU A 57 13.06 9.46 1.68
CA GLU A 57 14.40 9.56 1.07
C GLU A 57 14.87 11.01 1.02
N LYS A 58 14.00 11.92 0.58
CA LYS A 58 14.28 13.37 0.53
C LYS A 58 14.56 13.92 1.92
N ALA A 59 13.74 13.56 2.92
CA ALA A 59 13.93 13.97 4.31
C ALA A 59 15.25 13.44 4.88
N ALA A 60 15.58 12.17 4.64
CA ALA A 60 16.83 11.56 5.08
C ALA A 60 18.06 12.23 4.45
N ARG A 61 18.00 12.58 3.16
CA ARG A 61 19.06 13.33 2.47
C ARG A 61 19.25 14.72 3.07
N ASN A 62 18.16 15.44 3.31
CA ASN A 62 18.20 16.79 3.87
C ASN A 62 18.64 16.80 5.35
N GLY A 63 18.32 15.75 6.12
CA GLY A 63 18.76 15.58 7.49
C GLY A 63 20.27 15.29 7.63
N ARG A 64 20.87 14.60 6.64
CA ARG A 64 22.32 14.34 6.61
C ARG A 64 23.17 15.57 6.27
N GLY A 65 22.62 16.56 5.57
CA GLY A 65 23.31 17.81 5.24
C GLY A 65 23.26 18.89 6.33
N ARG A 66 22.63 18.59 7.48
CA ARG A 66 22.41 19.52 8.60
C ARG A 66 23.20 19.13 9.86
N LYS A 67 24.17 18.21 9.73
CA LYS A 67 25.14 17.84 10.76
C LYS A 67 26.52 18.36 10.41
#